data_AF-A0A0D2MZA6-F1
#
_entry.id   AF-A0A0D2MZA6-F1
#
_cell.length_a   1.000
_cell.length_b   1.000
_cell.length_c   1.000
_cell.angle_alpha   90.00
_cell.angle_beta   90.00
_cell.angle_gamma   90.00
#
_symmetry.space_group_name_H-M   'P 1'
#
loop_
_entity.id
_entity.type
_entity.pdbx_description
1 polymer ?
#
loop_
_entity_poly.entity_id
_entity_poly.type
_entity_poly.pdbx_seq_one_letter_code
_entity_poly.pdbx_strand_id
1 'polypeptide(L)'
;MDSDYSDEGYAGSSEEQDASLMDSDDDYAFDNAAAPFSSKSKAQYAILKRDDIVQRQKKAISEVTSILGLNEDEATRVLRKFKWDVNRVNEEWFSDVEAVRKAVGILEEPAPEGPGESSKVGASGWCGPEPVGKEQLCCHHIEEYSS
;
A
#
# COMPACT_ATOMS: atom_id res chain seq x y z
N MET A 1 43.60 -25.52 -6.06
CA MET A 1 44.41 -25.91 -4.89
C MET A 1 45.48 -24.83 -4.74
N ASP A 2 45.49 -23.87 -3.82
CA ASP A 2 44.77 -23.63 -2.57
C ASP A 2 44.87 -22.13 -2.18
N SER A 3 43.77 -21.59 -1.64
CA SER A 3 43.61 -20.56 -0.58
C SER A 3 44.65 -19.43 -0.34
N ASP A 4 44.17 -18.18 -0.30
CA ASP A 4 44.28 -17.34 0.91
C ASP A 4 43.12 -16.33 0.97
N TYR A 5 42.08 -16.64 1.74
CA TYR A 5 41.01 -15.73 2.13
C TYR A 5 41.08 -15.66 3.65
N SER A 6 41.85 -14.71 4.17
CA SER A 6 41.95 -14.47 5.61
C SER A 6 40.77 -13.63 6.09
N ASP A 7 39.85 -14.33 6.76
CA ASP A 7 38.80 -13.86 7.64
C ASP A 7 39.37 -13.69 9.05
N GLU A 8 39.34 -12.48 9.59
CA GLU A 8 39.37 -12.16 11.03
C GLU A 8 39.15 -10.63 11.18
N GLY A 9 38.46 -10.08 12.16
CA GLY A 9 37.80 -10.64 13.31
C GLY A 9 36.95 -9.56 13.96
N TYR A 10 35.83 -10.00 14.53
CA TYR A 10 34.86 -9.23 15.30
C TYR A 10 35.42 -8.87 16.69
N ALA A 11 35.47 -7.57 17.02
CA ALA A 11 35.45 -7.00 18.38
C ALA A 11 35.40 -5.47 18.23
N GLY A 12 34.57 -4.66 18.90
CA GLY A 12 33.72 -4.86 20.05
C GLY A 12 33.68 -3.53 20.83
N SER A 13 32.53 -3.25 21.45
CA SER A 13 32.31 -2.31 22.57
C SER A 13 31.75 -0.91 22.29
N SER A 14 30.61 -0.69 22.98
CA SER A 14 29.92 0.56 23.27
C SER A 14 30.82 1.65 23.82
N GLU A 15 30.49 2.89 23.48
CA GLU A 15 30.77 4.05 24.31
C GLU A 15 29.50 4.89 24.39
N GLU A 16 28.93 4.93 25.59
CA GLU A 16 27.94 5.90 26.04
C GLU A 16 28.46 7.35 25.98
N GLN A 17 27.72 8.27 25.34
CA GLN A 17 27.87 9.69 25.64
C GLN A 17 26.55 10.46 25.49
N ASP A 18 25.87 10.53 26.63
CA ASP A 18 25.37 11.72 27.30
C ASP A 18 24.72 12.84 26.47
N ALA A 19 23.42 13.02 26.72
CA ALA A 19 22.61 14.11 26.22
C ALA A 19 22.99 15.43 26.89
N SER A 20 23.45 16.42 26.12
CA SER A 20 23.48 17.83 26.55
C SER A 20 22.57 18.68 25.65
N LEU A 21 21.34 18.79 26.12
CA LEU A 21 20.49 19.99 26.18
C LEU A 21 20.75 21.10 25.16
N MET A 22 19.81 21.22 24.24
CA MET A 22 19.46 22.44 23.53
C MET A 22 19.09 23.53 24.54
N ASP A 23 19.93 24.57 24.65
CA ASP A 23 19.50 25.88 25.13
C ASP A 23 20.50 26.96 24.66
N SER A 24 20.15 27.67 23.60
CA SER A 24 20.50 29.07 23.46
C SER A 24 19.47 29.71 22.55
N ASP A 25 18.44 30.22 23.22
CA ASP A 25 17.55 31.29 22.77
C ASP A 25 18.34 32.53 22.32
N ASP A 26 17.66 33.36 21.54
CA ASP A 26 18.05 34.70 21.06
C ASP A 26 19.19 34.84 20.05
N ASP A 27 18.83 35.20 18.81
CA ASP A 27 18.77 36.64 18.48
C ASP A 27 18.08 36.85 17.12
N TYR A 28 16.88 37.43 17.14
CA TYR A 28 16.18 37.89 15.95
C TYR A 28 16.83 39.18 15.43
N ALA A 29 18.04 39.06 14.88
CA ALA A 29 18.66 40.13 14.12
C ALA A 29 17.92 40.31 12.78
N PHE A 30 16.89 41.15 12.80
CA PHE A 30 16.29 41.78 11.62
C PHE A 30 17.35 42.71 10.99
N ASP A 31 18.34 42.13 10.32
CA ASP A 31 19.28 42.89 9.49
C ASP A 31 18.86 42.74 8.02
N ASN A 32 18.23 43.81 7.54
CA ASN A 32 17.90 44.07 6.15
C ASN A 32 19.19 44.28 5.33
N ALA A 33 19.97 43.22 5.18
CA ALA A 33 21.04 43.14 4.21
C ALA A 33 20.53 42.31 3.03
N ALA A 34 20.42 42.97 1.88
CA ALA A 34 20.00 42.41 0.60
C ALA A 34 20.84 41.19 0.20
N ALA A 35 20.49 40.02 0.73
CA ALA A 35 20.86 38.75 0.13
C ALA A 35 20.13 38.69 -1.22
N PRO A 36 20.84 38.50 -2.35
CA PRO A 36 20.15 38.30 -3.62
C PRO A 36 19.27 37.08 -3.42
N PHE A 37 17.95 37.30 -3.43
CA PHE A 37 16.96 36.24 -3.35
C PHE A 37 17.42 35.15 -4.30
N SER A 38 17.93 34.05 -3.75
CA SER A 38 18.22 32.84 -4.50
C SER A 38 16.96 32.61 -5.32
N SER A 39 17.09 32.77 -6.63
CA SER A 39 15.99 32.70 -7.59
C SER A 39 15.42 31.30 -7.48
N LYS A 40 14.52 31.08 -6.51
CA LYS A 40 13.84 29.81 -6.27
C LYS A 40 13.16 29.50 -7.59
N SER A 41 13.73 28.53 -8.31
CA SER A 41 13.16 28.05 -9.55
C SER A 41 11.71 27.70 -9.25
N LYS A 42 10.79 28.36 -9.94
CA LYS A 42 9.36 28.11 -9.73
C LYS A 42 9.12 26.65 -10.08
N ALA A 43 8.84 25.82 -9.08
CA ALA A 43 8.51 24.41 -9.30
C ALA A 43 7.29 24.35 -10.22
N GLN A 44 7.39 23.60 -11.32
CA GLN A 44 6.26 23.39 -12.21
C GLN A 44 5.23 22.54 -11.49
N TYR A 45 4.00 23.04 -11.39
CA TYR A 45 2.88 22.30 -10.82
C TYR A 45 1.78 22.18 -11.87
N ALA A 46 1.07 21.04 -11.83
CA ALA A 46 -0.11 20.81 -12.66
C ALA A 46 -1.30 20.56 -11.75
N ILE A 47 -2.41 21.26 -12.00
CA ILE A 47 -3.68 21.03 -11.31
C ILE A 47 -4.40 19.91 -12.06
N LEU A 48 -4.70 18.83 -11.35
CA LEU A 48 -5.42 17.68 -11.88
C LEU A 48 -6.86 17.69 -11.39
N LYS A 49 -7.79 17.30 -12.26
CA LYS A 49 -9.17 17.08 -11.83
C LYS A 49 -9.27 15.75 -11.10
N ARG A 50 -10.35 15.59 -10.33
CA ARG A 50 -10.65 14.34 -9.63
C ARG A 50 -10.68 13.15 -10.60
N ASP A 51 -11.28 13.32 -11.78
CA ASP A 51 -11.39 12.27 -12.78
C ASP A 51 -10.02 11.81 -13.28
N ASP A 52 -9.07 12.74 -13.50
CA ASP A 52 -7.72 12.40 -13.94
C ASP A 52 -6.96 11.58 -12.88
N ILE A 53 -7.20 11.85 -11.59
CA ILE A 53 -6.61 11.10 -10.48
C ILE A 53 -7.22 9.69 -10.45
N VAL A 54 -8.54 9.58 -10.53
CA VAL A 54 -9.26 8.31 -10.53
C VAL A 54 -8.85 7.44 -11.73
N GLN A 55 -8.71 8.03 -12.91
CA GLN A 55 -8.25 7.31 -14.10
C GLN A 55 -6.83 6.75 -13.92
N ARG A 56 -5.90 7.54 -13.36
CA ARG A 56 -4.54 7.07 -13.07
C ARG A 56 -4.55 5.92 -12.06
N GLN A 57 -5.37 6.02 -11.01
CA GLN A 57 -5.52 4.94 -10.03
C GLN A 57 -6.05 3.67 -10.67
N LYS A 58 -7.12 3.77 -11.47
CA LYS A 58 -7.69 2.62 -12.19
C LYS A 58 -6.68 1.98 -13.14
N LYS A 59 -5.89 2.78 -13.86
CA LYS A 59 -4.83 2.26 -14.73
C LYS A 59 -3.78 1.49 -13.94
N ALA A 60 -3.29 2.06 -12.84
CA ALA A 60 -2.29 1.40 -11.99
C ALA A 60 -2.83 0.09 -11.37
N ILE A 61 -4.08 0.10 -10.90
CA ILE A 61 -4.75 -1.11 -10.39
C ILE A 61 -4.84 -2.15 -11.50
N SER A 62 -5.36 -1.79 -12.67
CA SER A 62 -5.53 -2.70 -13.81
C SER A 62 -4.21 -3.34 -14.26
N GLU A 63 -3.12 -2.57 -14.25
CA GLU A 63 -1.78 -3.06 -14.57
C GLU A 63 -1.31 -4.10 -13.55
N VAL A 64 -1.41 -3.77 -12.26
CA VAL A 64 -1.03 -4.68 -11.17
C VAL A 64 -1.91 -5.94 -11.14
N THR A 65 -3.22 -5.82 -11.33
CA THR A 65 -4.12 -7.00 -11.41
C THR A 65 -3.77 -7.88 -12.60
N SER A 66 -3.42 -7.29 -13.74
CA SER A 66 -3.06 -8.05 -14.94
C SER A 66 -1.72 -8.76 -14.82
N ILE A 67 -0.74 -8.18 -14.10
CA ILE A 67 0.60 -8.75 -13.95
C ILE A 67 0.64 -9.78 -12.81
N LEU A 68 0.06 -9.43 -11.66
CA LEU A 68 0.14 -10.25 -10.44
C LEU A 68 -1.02 -11.25 -10.31
N GLY A 69 -2.08 -11.12 -11.13
CA GLY A 69 -3.27 -11.98 -11.05
C GLY A 69 -4.11 -11.77 -9.78
N LEU A 70 -3.98 -10.62 -9.13
CA LEU A 70 -4.70 -10.26 -7.91
C LEU A 70 -6.08 -9.67 -8.21
N ASN A 71 -6.98 -9.71 -7.24
CA ASN A 71 -8.24 -8.96 -7.29
C ASN A 71 -8.00 -7.45 -7.16
N GLU A 72 -8.95 -6.61 -7.61
CA GLU A 72 -8.81 -5.14 -7.54
C GLU A 72 -8.58 -4.62 -6.10
N ASP A 73 -9.26 -5.23 -5.12
CA ASP A 73 -9.13 -4.88 -3.70
C ASP A 73 -7.75 -5.23 -3.12
N GLU A 74 -7.18 -6.34 -3.58
CA GLU A 74 -5.84 -6.79 -3.18
C GLU A 74 -4.78 -5.92 -3.83
N ALA A 75 -4.86 -5.71 -5.14
CA ALA A 75 -3.96 -4.82 -5.88
C ALA A 75 -3.97 -3.40 -5.29
N THR A 76 -5.14 -2.88 -4.91
CA THR A 76 -5.25 -1.57 -4.25
C THR A 76 -4.54 -1.55 -2.89
N ARG A 77 -4.67 -2.61 -2.08
CA ARG A 77 -3.99 -2.70 -0.77
C ARG A 77 -2.47 -2.80 -0.94
N VAL A 78 -1.99 -3.60 -1.90
CA VAL A 78 -0.57 -3.68 -2.27
C VAL A 78 -0.08 -2.29 -2.67
N LEU A 79 -0.71 -1.66 -3.67
CA LEU A 79 -0.33 -0.33 -4.15
C LEU A 79 -0.26 0.71 -3.03
N ARG A 80 -1.17 0.68 -2.04
CA ARG A 80 -1.11 1.59 -0.88
C ARG A 80 0.14 1.38 -0.02
N LYS A 81 0.57 0.14 0.22
CA LYS A 81 1.82 -0.15 0.98
C LYS A 81 3.06 0.36 0.24
N PHE A 82 3.04 0.27 -1.08
CA PHE A 82 4.12 0.72 -1.94
C PHE A 82 3.98 2.17 -2.42
N LYS A 83 3.09 2.96 -1.79
CA LYS A 83 2.88 4.39 -2.12
C LYS A 83 2.54 4.64 -3.60
N TRP A 84 1.81 3.72 -4.23
CA TRP A 84 1.42 3.74 -5.65
C TRP A 84 2.58 3.63 -6.64
N ASP A 85 3.71 3.08 -6.22
CA ASP A 85 4.85 2.77 -7.10
C ASP A 85 4.70 1.39 -7.71
N VAL A 86 4.22 1.33 -8.96
CA VAL A 86 3.99 0.07 -9.70
C VAL A 86 5.28 -0.71 -9.91
N ASN A 87 6.40 -0.02 -10.18
CA ASN A 87 7.68 -0.69 -10.42
C ASN A 87 8.16 -1.38 -9.14
N ARG A 88 8.12 -0.67 -8.01
CA ARG A 88 8.52 -1.25 -6.73
C ARG A 88 7.63 -2.41 -6.30
N VAL A 89 6.32 -2.34 -6.58
CA VAL A 89 5.41 -3.47 -6.36
C VAL A 89 5.85 -4.69 -7.16
N ASN A 90 6.11 -4.51 -8.45
CA ASN A 90 6.51 -5.60 -9.33
C ASN A 90 7.83 -6.22 -8.87
N GLU A 91 8.85 -5.40 -8.60
CA GLU A 91 10.16 -5.86 -8.12
C GLU A 91 10.05 -6.68 -6.83
N GLU A 92 9.31 -6.19 -5.83
CA GLU A 92 9.16 -6.89 -4.56
C GLU A 92 8.33 -8.17 -4.72
N TRP A 93 7.24 -8.12 -5.50
CA TRP A 93 6.39 -9.27 -5.75
C TRP A 93 7.14 -10.38 -6.46
N PHE A 94 7.96 -10.06 -7.46
CA PHE A 94 8.78 -11.05 -8.15
C PHE A 94 9.98 -11.53 -7.33
N SER A 95 10.38 -10.78 -6.30
CA SER A 95 11.45 -11.19 -5.38
C SER A 95 10.93 -12.16 -4.31
N ASP A 96 9.84 -11.79 -3.62
CA ASP A 96 9.24 -12.61 -2.57
C ASP A 96 7.72 -12.37 -2.47
N VAL A 97 6.96 -13.22 -3.14
CA VAL A 97 5.48 -13.18 -3.15
C VAL A 97 4.90 -13.36 -1.75
N GLU A 98 5.48 -14.24 -0.92
CA GLU A 98 4.93 -14.57 0.40
C GLU A 98 5.10 -13.41 1.37
N ALA A 99 6.25 -12.75 1.34
CA ALA A 99 6.50 -11.54 2.13
C ALA A 99 5.48 -10.44 1.79
N VAL A 100 5.19 -10.22 0.50
CA VAL A 100 4.20 -9.22 0.07
C VAL A 100 2.78 -9.61 0.49
N ARG A 101 2.37 -10.88 0.31
CA ARG A 101 1.04 -11.34 0.76
C ARG A 101 0.87 -11.17 2.27
N LYS A 102 1.89 -11.51 3.07
CA LYS A 102 1.88 -11.33 4.53
C LYS A 102 1.83 -9.85 4.92
N ALA A 103 2.60 -8.98 4.27
CA ALA A 103 2.63 -7.55 4.55
C ALA A 103 1.30 -6.83 4.25
N VAL A 104 0.56 -7.36 3.27
CA VAL A 104 -0.74 -6.81 2.82
C VAL A 104 -1.91 -7.49 3.54
N GLY A 105 -1.66 -8.58 4.26
CA GLY A 105 -2.69 -9.35 4.95
C GLY A 105 -3.63 -10.07 3.99
N ILE A 106 -3.11 -10.45 2.81
CA ILE A 106 -3.80 -11.35 1.88
C ILE A 106 -3.59 -12.77 2.40
N LEU A 107 -4.21 -13.07 3.53
CA LEU A 107 -4.27 -14.43 4.07
C LEU A 107 -5.25 -15.21 3.18
N GLU A 108 -4.74 -16.26 2.56
CA GLU A 108 -5.55 -17.26 1.89
C GLU A 108 -6.55 -17.80 2.91
N GLU A 109 -7.85 -17.73 2.59
CA GLU A 109 -8.88 -18.33 3.42
C GLU A 109 -8.49 -19.81 3.64
N PRO A 110 -8.47 -20.31 4.90
CA PRO A 110 -8.14 -21.70 5.13
C PRO A 110 -9.09 -22.56 4.30
N ALA A 111 -8.52 -23.45 3.48
CA ALA A 111 -9.30 -24.35 2.64
C ALA A 111 -10.37 -25.04 3.51
N PRO A 112 -11.64 -25.12 3.06
CA PRO A 112 -12.68 -25.75 3.85
C PRO A 112 -12.35 -27.24 4.01
N GLU A 113 -11.85 -27.58 5.18
CA GLU A 113 -11.48 -28.92 5.56
C GLU A 113 -12.73 -29.74 5.87
N GLY A 114 -13.28 -30.37 4.81
CA GLY A 114 -14.19 -31.51 4.87
C GLY A 114 -15.65 -31.22 5.27
N PRO A 115 -16.60 -32.10 4.90
CA PRO A 115 -18.01 -31.90 5.19
C PRO A 115 -18.30 -32.31 6.64
N GLY A 116 -18.20 -31.33 7.54
CA GLY A 116 -18.54 -31.49 8.95
C GLY A 116 -19.69 -30.56 9.35
N GLU A 117 -20.91 -31.10 9.28
CA GLU A 117 -22.09 -30.77 10.08
C GLU A 117 -22.59 -29.31 10.15
N SER A 118 -23.83 -29.14 9.66
CA SER A 118 -24.61 -27.90 9.68
C SER A 118 -24.73 -27.32 11.08
N SER A 119 -24.09 -26.17 11.33
CA SER A 119 -24.51 -25.25 12.39
C SER A 119 -24.78 -23.88 11.78
N LYS A 120 -26.06 -23.54 11.73
CA LYS A 120 -26.54 -22.18 11.52
C LYS A 120 -26.05 -21.30 12.67
N VAL A 121 -25.50 -20.13 12.35
CA VAL A 121 -25.59 -18.81 13.03
C VAL A 121 -24.45 -17.96 12.44
N GLY A 122 -24.59 -16.69 12.09
CA GLY A 122 -25.70 -15.76 12.25
C GLY A 122 -25.51 -14.60 11.28
N ALA A 123 -26.57 -13.80 11.13
CA ALA A 123 -26.58 -12.63 10.26
C ALA A 123 -25.37 -11.72 10.50
N SER A 124 -24.51 -11.57 9.49
CA SER A 124 -23.63 -10.41 9.40
C SER A 124 -24.52 -9.21 9.06
N GLY A 125 -24.89 -8.48 10.11
CA GLY A 125 -25.63 -7.23 10.01
C GLY A 125 -24.80 -6.16 9.32
N TRP A 126 -24.71 -6.22 7.99
CA TRP A 126 -24.43 -5.03 7.20
C TRP A 126 -25.75 -4.29 7.05
N CYS A 127 -26.06 -3.45 8.04
CA CYS A 127 -27.14 -2.48 7.92
C CYS A 127 -26.71 -1.42 6.90
N GLY A 128 -26.90 -1.71 5.62
CA GLY A 128 -26.72 -0.74 4.54
C GLY A 128 -27.80 0.36 4.63
N PRO A 129 -27.48 1.61 4.26
CA PRO A 129 -28.46 2.69 4.25
C PRO A 129 -29.57 2.39 3.23
N GLU A 130 -30.82 2.66 3.64
CA GLU A 130 -32.03 2.53 2.82
C GLU A 130 -31.86 3.13 1.41
N PRO A 131 -32.21 2.40 0.35
CA PRO A 131 -32.26 2.95 -1.00
C PRO A 131 -33.54 3.77 -1.19
N VAL A 132 -33.42 5.10 -1.21
CA VAL A 132 -34.46 5.96 -1.77
C VAL A 132 -34.30 5.99 -3.30
N GLY A 133 -35.19 5.25 -3.96
CA GLY A 133 -35.66 5.59 -5.29
C GLY A 133 -34.89 4.99 -6.47
N LYS A 134 -35.62 4.09 -7.14
CA LYS A 134 -35.53 3.56 -8.52
C LYS A 134 -34.55 2.39 -8.80
N GLU A 135 -35.20 1.23 -8.97
CA GLU A 135 -34.79 0.07 -9.78
C GLU A 135 -33.48 -0.61 -9.39
N GLN A 136 -33.54 -1.32 -8.26
CA GLN A 136 -32.70 -2.49 -8.02
C GLN A 136 -33.33 -3.69 -8.76
N LEU A 137 -32.82 -4.03 -9.95
CA LEU A 137 -33.04 -5.37 -10.49
C LEU A 137 -32.19 -6.34 -9.67
N CYS A 138 -32.85 -7.01 -8.72
CA CYS A 138 -32.26 -8.12 -7.98
C CYS A 138 -32.17 -9.32 -8.93
N CYS A 139 -30.96 -9.76 -9.27
CA CYS A 139 -30.71 -11.01 -9.96
C CYS A 139 -31.14 -12.18 -9.06
N HIS A 140 -32.34 -12.72 -9.26
CA HIS A 140 -32.71 -14.10 -8.92
C HIS A 140 -34.04 -14.46 -9.61
N HIS A 141 -33.98 -15.00 -10.83
CA HIS A 141 -34.99 -15.95 -11.28
C HIS A 141 -34.46 -16.85 -12.41
N ILE A 142 -34.28 -18.13 -12.04
CA ILE A 142 -34.74 -19.34 -12.74
C ILE A 142 -34.59 -19.33 -14.27
N GLU A 143 -33.60 -20.07 -14.79
CA GLU A 143 -33.82 -20.73 -16.10
C GLU A 143 -34.43 -22.10 -15.84
N GLU A 144 -35.71 -22.17 -16.17
CA GLU A 144 -36.51 -23.37 -16.20
C GLU A 144 -35.96 -24.34 -17.27
N TYR A 145 -36.07 -25.60 -16.89
CA TYR A 145 -36.19 -26.77 -17.74
C TYR A 145 -36.99 -26.50 -19.03
N SER A 146 -36.46 -26.88 -20.20
CA SER A 146 -37.31 -27.13 -21.38
C SER A 146 -36.72 -28.21 -22.29
N SER A 147 -37.45 -29.33 -22.26
CA SER A 147 -37.74 -30.39 -23.25
C SER A 147 -36.66 -30.97 -24.17
#